data_AF-A0A350I900-F1
#
_entry.id   AF-A0A350I900-F1
#
_cell.length_a   1.000
_cell.length_b   1.000
_cell.length_c   1.000
_cell.angle_alpha   90.00
_cell.angle_beta   90.00
_cell.angle_gamma   90.00
#
_symmetry.space_group_name_H-M   'P 1'
#
loop_
_entity.id
_entity.type
_entity.pdbx_description
1 polymer ?
#
loop_
_entity_poly.entity_id
_entity_poly.type
_entity_poly.pdbx_seq_one_letter_code
_entity_poly.pdbx_strand_id
1 'polypeptide(L)'
;MSNHDLLVRHQQEKLALNLVHTVGDLRFDKGIELIMFRKAIYDAKPSEIIRNHILSQAFIDQAIPLELTVTITNIIAQMDSMIPARIDIGTIAVEWLSAGKPQGQLEEFIEYKLGAFTSDDFQSSPRHVVLFGFGRIGRLLARIIIDTTGRGDQLRLKAIVLRSKLKDRKAEIEKRLALLEDDSVHGTFLGRYEIAEDLSSVVINGSRIAMIFASSPADIDYTQYGIHNALLIDNTGIFRDKDGLSNHLRPGIEK
;
A
#
# COMPACT_ATOMS: atom_id res chain seq x y z
N MET A 1 29.41 20.85 -16.13
CA MET A 1 28.01 20.75 -16.60
C MET A 1 27.80 21.82 -17.65
N SER A 2 27.52 21.41 -18.88
CA SER A 2 27.18 22.31 -19.98
C SER A 2 25.73 22.81 -19.85
N ASN A 3 25.37 23.90 -20.53
CA ASN A 3 23.97 24.34 -20.63
C ASN A 3 23.06 23.26 -21.24
N HIS A 4 23.62 22.35 -22.05
CA HIS A 4 22.90 21.21 -22.61
C HIS A 4 22.55 20.18 -21.54
N ASP A 5 23.49 19.84 -20.64
CA ASP A 5 23.26 18.87 -19.56
C ASP A 5 22.15 19.33 -18.60
N LEU A 6 22.09 20.65 -18.33
CA LEU A 6 21.04 21.26 -17.52
C LEU A 6 19.66 21.16 -18.19
N LEU A 7 19.58 21.41 -19.50
CA LEU A 7 18.34 21.29 -20.26
C LEU A 7 17.81 19.85 -20.27
N VAL A 8 18.69 18.88 -20.53
CA VAL A 8 18.35 17.45 -20.48
C VAL A 8 17.84 17.07 -19.10
N ARG A 9 18.50 17.53 -18.05
CA ARG A 9 18.08 17.28 -16.67
C ARG A 9 16.69 17.84 -16.38
N HIS A 10 16.40 19.08 -16.77
CA HIS A 10 15.08 19.68 -16.58
C HIS A 10 13.98 18.93 -17.35
N GLN A 11 14.29 18.42 -18.55
CA GLN A 11 13.35 17.61 -19.31
C GLN A 11 13.03 16.29 -18.61
N GLN A 12 14.04 15.61 -18.07
CA GLN A 12 13.84 14.40 -17.27
C GLN A 12 13.01 14.67 -16.01
N GLU A 13 13.21 15.80 -15.34
CA GLU A 13 12.43 16.15 -14.15
C GLU A 13 10.95 16.40 -14.49
N LYS A 14 10.67 17.05 -15.63
CA LYS A 14 9.29 17.19 -16.13
C LYS A 14 8.64 15.84 -16.45
N LEU A 15 9.37 14.95 -17.11
CA LEU A 15 8.88 13.59 -17.40
C LEU A 15 8.61 12.79 -16.12
N ALA A 16 9.49 12.90 -15.13
CA ALA A 16 9.31 12.21 -13.85
C ALA A 16 8.11 12.76 -13.08
N LEU A 17 7.86 14.08 -13.11
CA LEU A 17 6.65 14.67 -12.53
C LEU A 17 5.37 14.16 -13.22
N ASN A 18 5.36 14.11 -14.55
CA ASN A 18 4.23 13.56 -15.31
C ASN A 18 4.01 12.07 -14.97
N LEU A 19 5.10 11.30 -14.83
CA LEU A 19 5.02 9.90 -14.43
C LEU A 19 4.36 9.76 -13.04
N VAL A 20 4.78 10.55 -12.06
CA VAL A 20 4.17 10.55 -10.71
C VAL A 20 2.68 10.89 -10.78
N HIS A 21 2.30 11.87 -11.60
CA HIS A 21 0.90 12.24 -11.79
C HIS A 21 0.07 11.07 -12.30
N THR A 22 0.43 10.48 -13.45
CA THR A 22 -0.33 9.36 -14.03
C THR A 22 -0.36 8.14 -13.11
N VAL A 23 0.73 7.87 -12.38
CA VAL A 23 0.75 6.81 -11.36
C VAL A 23 -0.23 7.11 -10.22
N GLY A 24 -0.35 8.38 -9.82
CA GLY A 24 -1.35 8.82 -8.84
C GLY A 24 -2.77 8.56 -9.31
N ASP A 25 -3.11 8.96 -10.54
CA ASP A 25 -4.43 8.74 -11.15
C ASP A 25 -4.75 7.24 -11.18
N LEU A 26 -3.82 6.41 -11.67
CA LEU A 26 -3.95 4.95 -11.67
C LEU A 26 -4.22 4.36 -10.28
N ARG A 27 -3.53 4.86 -9.25
CA ARG A 27 -3.67 4.39 -7.87
C ARG A 27 -5.05 4.72 -7.30
N PHE A 28 -5.55 5.93 -7.53
CA PHE A 28 -6.80 6.41 -6.92
C PHE A 28 -8.03 6.03 -7.73
N ASP A 29 -7.95 6.06 -9.06
CA ASP A 29 -9.11 5.84 -9.93
C ASP A 29 -9.27 4.36 -10.27
N LYS A 30 -8.16 3.67 -10.56
CA LYS A 30 -8.16 2.26 -11.01
C LYS A 30 -7.65 1.28 -9.95
N GLY A 31 -7.14 1.74 -8.81
CA GLY A 31 -6.56 0.87 -7.78
C GLY A 31 -5.29 0.15 -8.23
N ILE A 32 -4.62 0.66 -9.27
CA ILE A 32 -3.41 0.09 -9.86
C ILE A 32 -2.20 0.77 -9.25
N GLU A 33 -1.35 -0.02 -8.58
CA GLU A 33 -0.12 0.46 -7.97
C GLU A 33 1.08 0.16 -8.86
N LEU A 34 1.66 1.20 -9.46
CA LEU A 34 2.87 1.08 -10.25
C LEU A 34 4.12 1.27 -9.38
N ILE A 35 5.05 0.35 -9.52
CA ILE A 35 6.35 0.35 -8.85
C ILE A 35 7.46 0.18 -9.88
N MET A 36 8.69 0.52 -9.50
CA MET A 36 9.89 0.26 -10.27
C MET A 36 10.92 -0.44 -9.40
N PHE A 37 11.23 -1.70 -9.72
CA PHE A 37 12.17 -2.53 -8.97
C PHE A 37 11.89 -2.52 -7.46
N ARG A 38 10.63 -2.82 -7.10
CA ARG A 38 10.12 -2.81 -5.71
C ARG A 38 10.08 -1.45 -5.02
N LYS A 39 10.38 -0.35 -5.71
CA LYS A 39 10.26 1.01 -5.17
C LYS A 39 8.97 1.64 -5.68
N ALA A 40 8.19 2.25 -4.78
CA ALA A 40 7.02 3.01 -5.16
C ALA A 40 7.41 4.20 -6.06
N ILE A 41 6.57 4.49 -7.06
CA ILE A 41 6.69 5.70 -7.88
C ILE A 41 5.78 6.80 -7.34
N TYR A 42 4.61 6.41 -6.82
CA TYR A 42 3.74 7.32 -6.06
C TYR A 42 4.49 7.94 -4.88
N ASP A 43 4.32 9.25 -4.68
CA ASP A 43 4.99 10.06 -3.65
C ASP A 43 6.53 10.11 -3.73
N ALA A 44 7.14 9.54 -4.77
CA ALA A 44 8.58 9.60 -4.99
C ALA A 44 8.99 10.97 -5.56
N LYS A 45 10.15 11.47 -5.16
CA LYS A 45 10.70 12.70 -5.73
C LYS A 45 11.15 12.46 -7.18
N PRO A 46 11.04 13.45 -8.09
CA PRO A 46 11.56 13.33 -9.45
C PRO A 46 13.02 12.89 -9.52
N SER A 47 13.85 13.39 -8.60
CA SER A 47 15.27 13.02 -8.51
C SER A 47 15.48 11.54 -8.13
N GLU A 48 14.61 10.97 -7.31
CA GLU A 48 14.66 9.55 -6.93
C GLU A 48 14.24 8.65 -8.08
N ILE A 49 13.20 9.05 -8.82
CA ILE A 49 12.74 8.35 -10.03
C ILE A 49 13.85 8.32 -11.07
N ILE A 50 14.46 9.47 -11.38
CA ILE A 50 15.57 9.55 -12.35
C ILE A 50 16.74 8.68 -11.89
N ARG A 51 17.08 8.73 -10.60
CA ARG A 51 18.14 7.88 -10.02
C ARG A 51 17.80 6.39 -10.17
N ASN A 52 16.57 5.97 -9.94
CA ASN A 52 16.17 4.57 -10.10
C ASN A 52 16.31 4.10 -11.57
N HIS A 53 16.02 4.97 -12.53
CA HIS A 53 16.27 4.68 -13.95
C HIS A 53 17.76 4.55 -14.26
N ILE A 54 18.61 5.43 -13.73
CA ILE A 54 20.07 5.31 -13.91
C ILE A 54 20.59 4.00 -13.29
N LEU A 55 20.13 3.66 -12.08
CA LEU A 55 20.55 2.44 -11.38
C LEU A 55 20.01 1.15 -12.02
N SER A 56 19.05 1.24 -12.94
CA SER A 56 18.51 0.07 -13.63
C SER A 56 19.54 -0.64 -14.52
N GLN A 57 20.64 0.04 -14.87
CA GLN A 57 21.79 -0.55 -15.55
C GLN A 57 22.44 -1.72 -14.79
N ALA A 58 22.11 -1.90 -13.50
CA ALA A 58 22.52 -3.06 -12.74
C ALA A 58 21.75 -4.33 -13.11
N PHE A 59 20.60 -4.21 -13.77
CA PHE A 59 19.73 -5.33 -14.17
C PHE A 59 19.83 -5.66 -15.67
N ILE A 60 20.24 -4.69 -16.50
CA ILE A 60 20.43 -4.81 -17.94
C ILE A 60 21.60 -3.91 -18.36
N ASP A 61 22.33 -4.23 -19.43
CA ASP A 61 23.56 -3.53 -19.85
C ASP A 61 23.36 -2.05 -20.29
N GLN A 62 22.19 -1.47 -20.04
CA GLN A 62 21.88 -0.06 -20.27
C GLN A 62 20.89 0.47 -19.23
N ALA A 63 20.89 1.77 -18.98
CA ALA A 63 19.83 2.39 -18.19
C ALA A 63 18.50 2.37 -18.97
N ILE A 64 17.41 2.02 -18.29
CA ILE A 64 16.06 2.11 -18.82
C ILE A 64 15.73 3.59 -19.05
N PRO A 65 15.35 4.00 -20.27
CA PRO A 65 14.91 5.37 -20.55
C PRO A 65 13.66 5.72 -19.75
N LEU A 66 13.60 6.93 -19.19
CA LEU A 66 12.41 7.42 -18.47
C LEU A 66 11.20 7.56 -19.40
N GLU A 67 11.44 7.89 -20.67
CA GLU A 67 10.43 7.95 -21.71
C GLU A 67 9.72 6.60 -21.90
N LEU A 68 10.46 5.49 -21.78
CA LEU A 68 9.89 4.16 -21.93
C LEU A 68 8.91 3.84 -20.81
N THR A 69 9.26 4.13 -19.55
CA THR A 69 8.37 3.86 -18.41
C THR A 69 7.16 4.81 -18.40
N VAL A 70 7.32 6.05 -18.88
CA VAL A 70 6.19 6.96 -19.16
C VAL A 70 5.26 6.36 -20.21
N THR A 71 5.78 5.87 -21.33
CA THR A 71 4.97 5.23 -22.38
C THR A 71 4.24 3.99 -21.85
N ILE A 72 4.95 3.09 -21.15
CA ILE A 72 4.32 1.91 -20.51
C ILE A 72 3.18 2.33 -19.58
N THR A 73 3.41 3.34 -18.75
CA THR A 73 2.42 3.84 -17.80
C THR A 73 1.18 4.40 -18.50
N ASN A 74 1.37 5.16 -19.59
CA ASN A 74 0.26 5.70 -20.37
C ASN A 74 -0.56 4.61 -21.06
N ILE A 75 0.09 3.55 -21.56
CA ILE A 75 -0.60 2.39 -22.15
C ILE A 75 -1.45 1.72 -21.06
N ILE A 76 -0.88 1.44 -19.88
CA ILE A 76 -1.63 0.86 -18.75
C ILE A 76 -2.81 1.76 -18.35
N ALA A 77 -2.63 3.09 -18.36
CA ALA A 77 -3.69 4.05 -18.04
C ALA A 77 -4.86 3.99 -19.04
N GLN A 78 -4.60 3.64 -20.30
CA GLN A 78 -5.61 3.49 -21.34
C GLN A 78 -6.32 2.12 -21.33
N MET A 79 -5.83 1.15 -20.54
CA MET A 79 -6.49 -0.14 -20.39
C MET A 79 -7.66 -0.02 -19.40
N ASP A 80 -8.90 -0.07 -19.89
CA ASP A 80 -10.10 0.19 -19.07
C ASP A 80 -10.57 -1.03 -18.26
N SER A 81 -10.41 -2.23 -18.79
CA SER A 81 -10.81 -3.47 -18.09
C SER A 81 -9.79 -3.97 -17.07
N MET A 82 -8.79 -3.16 -16.68
CA MET A 82 -7.78 -3.54 -15.70
C MET A 82 -8.37 -3.64 -14.29
N ILE A 83 -8.12 -4.76 -13.63
CA ILE A 83 -8.46 -4.93 -12.20
C ILE A 83 -7.35 -4.33 -11.32
N PRO A 84 -7.64 -3.97 -10.05
CA PRO A 84 -6.64 -3.52 -9.10
C PRO A 84 -5.47 -4.51 -9.00
N ALA A 85 -4.26 -4.03 -9.25
CA ALA A 85 -3.04 -4.83 -9.27
C ALA A 85 -1.82 -4.00 -8.86
N ARG A 86 -0.77 -4.69 -8.43
CA ARG A 86 0.56 -4.09 -8.23
C ARG A 86 1.48 -4.53 -9.36
N ILE A 87 1.98 -3.59 -10.14
CA ILE A 87 2.72 -3.85 -11.40
C ILE A 87 4.10 -3.20 -11.33
N ASP A 88 5.15 -3.99 -11.57
CA ASP A 88 6.52 -3.48 -11.68
C ASP A 88 6.84 -3.12 -13.14
N ILE A 89 6.72 -1.82 -13.46
CA ILE A 89 6.98 -1.32 -14.82
C ILE A 89 8.47 -1.36 -15.17
N GLY A 90 9.35 -1.44 -14.17
CA GLY A 90 10.78 -1.66 -14.37
C GLY A 90 11.04 -3.05 -14.93
N THR A 91 10.38 -4.07 -14.38
CA THR A 91 10.44 -5.44 -14.92
C THR A 91 9.89 -5.52 -16.35
N ILE A 92 8.74 -4.92 -16.62
CA ILE A 92 8.16 -4.87 -17.98
C ILE A 92 9.13 -4.23 -18.97
N ALA A 93 9.75 -3.11 -18.59
CA ALA A 93 10.72 -2.41 -19.43
C ALA A 93 11.98 -3.25 -19.69
N VAL A 94 12.50 -3.97 -18.68
CA VAL A 94 13.63 -4.91 -18.87
C VAL A 94 13.25 -5.99 -19.87
N GLU A 95 12.12 -6.65 -19.70
CA GLU A 95 11.68 -7.72 -20.59
C GLU A 95 11.51 -7.24 -22.03
N TRP A 96 10.92 -6.05 -22.23
CA TRP A 96 10.76 -5.43 -23.55
C TRP A 96 12.11 -5.16 -24.23
N LEU A 97 13.07 -4.59 -23.49
CA LEU A 97 14.40 -4.28 -24.01
C LEU A 97 15.22 -5.55 -24.29
N SER A 98 15.17 -6.54 -23.40
CA SER A 98 15.88 -7.82 -23.53
C SER A 98 15.33 -8.70 -24.65
N ALA A 99 14.04 -8.60 -24.98
CA ALA A 99 13.43 -9.30 -26.11
C ALA A 99 13.84 -8.72 -27.49
N GLY A 100 14.71 -7.70 -27.50
CA GLY A 100 15.18 -7.07 -28.73
C GLY A 100 14.13 -6.22 -29.43
N LYS A 101 13.12 -5.73 -28.70
CA LYS A 101 11.94 -5.05 -29.25
C LYS A 101 11.30 -5.92 -30.34
N PRO A 102 10.71 -7.07 -29.95
CA PRO A 102 10.20 -8.06 -30.89
C PRO A 102 9.22 -7.40 -31.87
N GLN A 103 9.12 -7.95 -33.08
CA GLN A 103 8.28 -7.41 -34.15
C GLN A 103 6.82 -7.26 -33.65
N GLY A 104 6.37 -6.01 -33.44
CA GLY A 104 5.10 -5.65 -32.80
C GLY A 104 5.15 -4.24 -32.20
N GLN A 105 4.02 -3.75 -31.70
CA GLN A 105 3.94 -2.47 -30.97
C GLN A 105 4.10 -2.72 -29.46
N LEU A 106 4.64 -1.74 -28.71
CA LEU A 106 4.85 -1.87 -27.25
C LEU A 106 3.52 -2.14 -26.52
N GLU A 107 2.45 -1.57 -27.06
CA GLU A 107 1.06 -1.73 -26.66
C GLU A 107 0.65 -3.21 -26.62
N GLU A 108 0.82 -3.94 -27.73
CA GLU A 108 0.47 -5.36 -27.84
C GLU A 108 1.25 -6.22 -26.82
N PHE A 109 2.50 -5.87 -26.56
CA PHE A 109 3.33 -6.56 -25.57
C PHE A 109 2.80 -6.37 -24.15
N ILE A 110 2.40 -5.14 -23.80
CA ILE A 110 1.84 -4.83 -22.48
C ILE A 110 0.48 -5.52 -22.30
N GLU A 111 -0.39 -5.47 -23.31
CA GLU A 111 -1.69 -6.14 -23.29
C GLU A 111 -1.54 -7.65 -23.08
N TYR A 112 -0.61 -8.28 -23.81
CA TYR A 112 -0.31 -9.70 -23.63
C TYR A 112 0.18 -10.01 -22.19
N LYS A 113 1.08 -9.18 -21.65
CA LYS A 113 1.64 -9.38 -20.30
C LYS A 113 0.61 -9.21 -19.19
N LEU A 114 -0.29 -8.24 -19.37
CA LEU A 114 -1.23 -7.83 -18.34
C LEU A 114 -2.64 -8.40 -18.54
N GLY A 115 -2.90 -9.16 -19.62
CA GLY A 115 -4.21 -9.73 -19.91
C GLY A 115 -4.76 -10.67 -18.85
N ALA A 116 -3.91 -11.26 -18.00
CA ALA A 116 -4.37 -12.04 -16.84
C ALA A 116 -4.97 -11.17 -15.71
N PHE A 117 -4.76 -9.86 -15.77
CA PHE A 117 -5.26 -8.86 -14.82
C PHE A 117 -6.36 -7.99 -15.43
N THR A 118 -7.03 -8.45 -16.49
CA THR A 118 -8.20 -7.78 -17.05
C THR A 118 -9.47 -8.58 -16.77
N SER A 119 -10.55 -7.89 -16.43
CA SER A 119 -11.87 -8.51 -16.23
C SER A 119 -12.97 -7.45 -16.26
N ASP A 120 -14.02 -7.70 -17.04
CA ASP A 120 -15.20 -6.81 -17.10
C ASP A 120 -16.17 -7.03 -15.92
N ASP A 121 -16.06 -8.18 -15.22
CA ASP A 121 -16.96 -8.59 -14.13
C ASP A 121 -16.30 -8.48 -12.74
N PHE A 122 -15.16 -7.80 -12.63
CA PHE A 122 -14.43 -7.70 -11.36
C PHE A 122 -15.21 -6.86 -10.34
N GLN A 123 -15.76 -7.53 -9.32
CA GLN A 123 -16.29 -6.87 -8.13
C GLN A 123 -15.23 -6.83 -7.03
N SER A 124 -14.75 -5.62 -6.75
CA SER A 124 -13.89 -5.40 -5.59
C SER A 124 -14.72 -5.27 -4.32
N SER A 125 -14.30 -5.97 -3.27
CA SER A 125 -14.74 -5.66 -1.90
C SER A 125 -13.50 -5.55 -1.01
N PRO A 126 -13.38 -4.47 -0.21
CA PRO A 126 -12.23 -4.31 0.67
C PRO A 126 -12.16 -5.45 1.67
N ARG A 127 -10.96 -5.99 1.85
CA ARG A 127 -10.72 -6.98 2.90
C ARG A 127 -10.54 -6.25 4.22
N HIS A 128 -11.50 -6.40 5.12
CA HIS A 128 -11.37 -5.86 6.47
C HIS A 128 -10.22 -6.54 7.21
N VAL A 129 -9.45 -5.76 7.96
CA VAL A 129 -8.33 -6.24 8.77
C VAL A 129 -8.52 -5.83 10.22
N VAL A 130 -8.26 -6.77 11.13
CA VAL A 130 -8.18 -6.54 12.58
C VAL A 130 -6.76 -6.82 13.02
N LEU A 131 -6.15 -5.87 13.73
CA LEU A 131 -4.86 -6.08 14.37
C LEU A 131 -5.08 -6.47 15.83
N PHE A 132 -4.73 -7.70 16.18
CA PHE A 132 -4.75 -8.14 17.57
C PHE A 132 -3.40 -7.85 18.20
N GLY A 133 -3.35 -6.78 18.97
CA GLY A 133 -2.11 -6.19 19.48
C GLY A 133 -1.69 -4.93 18.71
N PHE A 134 -1.06 -4.01 19.45
CA PHE A 134 -0.56 -2.74 18.92
C PHE A 134 0.81 -2.39 19.51
N GLY A 135 1.69 -3.40 19.48
CA GLY A 135 3.11 -3.27 19.73
C GLY A 135 3.85 -2.72 18.50
N ARG A 136 5.15 -3.00 18.40
CA ARG A 136 5.97 -2.52 17.27
C ARG A 136 5.45 -3.04 15.93
N ILE A 137 5.24 -4.34 15.78
CA ILE A 137 4.75 -4.95 14.53
C ILE A 137 3.35 -4.46 14.17
N GLY A 138 2.42 -4.42 15.14
CA GLY A 138 1.07 -3.90 14.91
C GLY A 138 1.04 -2.46 14.41
N ARG A 139 1.89 -1.57 14.97
CA ARG A 139 1.97 -0.18 14.49
C ARG A 139 2.55 -0.10 13.07
N LEU A 140 3.56 -0.88 12.74
CA LEU A 140 4.12 -0.92 11.38
C LEU A 140 3.10 -1.42 10.36
N LEU A 141 2.36 -2.49 10.69
CA LEU A 141 1.26 -2.98 9.85
C LEU A 141 0.17 -1.93 9.69
N ALA A 142 -0.21 -1.23 10.76
CA ALA A 142 -1.20 -0.17 10.67
C ALA A 142 -0.75 0.97 9.75
N ARG A 143 0.51 1.43 9.87
CA ARG A 143 1.07 2.44 8.95
C ARG A 143 0.97 1.97 7.50
N ILE A 144 1.46 0.77 7.20
CA ILE A 144 1.43 0.21 5.84
C ILE A 144 -0.01 0.13 5.31
N ILE A 145 -0.95 -0.42 6.08
CA ILE A 145 -2.35 -0.58 5.63
C ILE A 145 -3.00 0.78 5.38
N ILE A 146 -2.78 1.76 6.26
CA ILE A 146 -3.36 3.10 6.11
C ILE A 146 -2.77 3.81 4.88
N ASP A 147 -1.45 3.72 4.66
CA ASP A 147 -0.79 4.35 3.50
C ASP A 147 -1.14 3.65 2.17
N THR A 148 -1.43 2.35 2.21
CA THR A 148 -1.78 1.55 1.02
C THR A 148 -3.27 1.52 0.70
N THR A 149 -4.12 2.20 1.50
CA THR A 149 -5.57 2.13 1.32
C THR A 149 -6.02 2.59 -0.08
N GLY A 150 -5.31 3.53 -0.74
CA GLY A 150 -5.56 3.89 -2.16
C GLY A 150 -7.02 4.27 -2.41
N ARG A 151 -7.65 3.65 -3.43
CA ARG A 151 -9.10 3.77 -3.73
C ARG A 151 -10.03 3.24 -2.62
N GLY A 152 -9.48 2.53 -1.64
CA GLY A 152 -10.23 1.94 -0.53
C GLY A 152 -10.70 0.50 -0.77
N ASP A 153 -10.26 -0.10 -1.88
CA ASP A 153 -10.68 -1.41 -2.37
C ASP A 153 -9.80 -2.58 -1.89
N GLN A 154 -8.69 -2.27 -1.22
CA GLN A 154 -7.71 -3.24 -0.75
C GLN A 154 -7.93 -3.61 0.74
N LEU A 155 -6.84 -3.81 1.48
CA LEU A 155 -6.88 -4.04 2.93
C LEU A 155 -7.41 -2.77 3.62
N ARG A 156 -8.40 -2.94 4.50
CA ARG A 156 -8.96 -1.84 5.28
C ARG A 156 -8.89 -2.15 6.76
N LEU A 157 -8.05 -1.41 7.50
CA LEU A 157 -7.94 -1.54 8.94
C LEU A 157 -9.26 -1.11 9.59
N LYS A 158 -9.93 -2.05 10.27
CA LYS A 158 -11.23 -1.84 10.92
C LYS A 158 -11.17 -1.81 12.43
N ALA A 159 -10.24 -2.55 13.03
CA ALA A 159 -10.09 -2.54 14.48
C ALA A 159 -8.65 -2.82 14.90
N ILE A 160 -8.32 -2.28 16.06
CA ILE A 160 -7.11 -2.59 16.83
C ILE A 160 -7.57 -3.10 18.19
N VAL A 161 -7.15 -4.31 18.54
CA VAL A 161 -7.40 -4.89 19.85
C VAL A 161 -6.22 -4.61 20.78
N LEU A 162 -6.52 -4.05 21.94
CA LEU A 162 -5.56 -3.69 22.97
C LEU A 162 -5.87 -4.44 24.27
N ARG A 163 -4.82 -4.81 24.99
CA ARG A 163 -4.91 -5.13 26.42
C ARG A 163 -4.59 -3.86 27.21
N SER A 164 -5.52 -3.42 28.04
CA SER A 164 -5.34 -2.24 28.89
C SER A 164 -4.14 -2.43 29.82
N LYS A 165 -3.21 -1.47 29.82
CA LYS A 165 -2.08 -1.42 30.76
C LYS A 165 -2.20 -0.23 31.71
N LEU A 166 -2.86 0.84 31.27
CA LEU A 166 -3.20 2.00 32.09
C LEU A 166 -4.63 1.91 32.60
N LYS A 167 -4.87 2.47 33.80
CA LYS A 167 -6.21 2.60 34.37
C LYS A 167 -7.11 3.53 33.55
N ASP A 168 -6.51 4.57 32.97
CA ASP A 168 -7.19 5.49 32.07
C ASP A 168 -7.08 5.01 30.62
N ARG A 169 -8.24 4.72 30.00
CA ARG A 169 -8.34 4.27 28.61
C ARG A 169 -7.93 5.37 27.63
N LYS A 170 -8.25 6.63 27.91
CA LYS A 170 -7.92 7.75 27.03
C LYS A 170 -6.41 7.91 26.94
N ALA A 171 -5.73 7.93 28.09
CA ALA A 171 -4.27 7.98 28.16
C ALA A 171 -3.60 6.78 27.45
N GLU A 172 -4.21 5.58 27.49
CA GLU A 172 -3.70 4.43 26.73
C GLU A 172 -3.80 4.66 25.22
N ILE A 173 -4.97 5.11 24.71
CA ILE A 173 -5.16 5.40 23.28
C ILE A 173 -4.18 6.48 22.83
N GLU A 174 -4.08 7.60 23.55
CA GLU A 174 -3.18 8.70 23.22
C GLU A 174 -1.71 8.24 23.15
N LYS A 175 -1.27 7.43 24.13
CA LYS A 175 0.07 6.83 24.10
C LYS A 175 0.28 5.94 22.89
N ARG A 176 -0.73 5.15 22.49
CA ARG A 176 -0.64 4.28 21.31
C ARG A 176 -0.57 5.07 20.02
N LEU A 177 -1.31 6.17 19.91
CA LEU A 177 -1.28 7.04 18.74
C LEU A 177 0.02 7.82 18.66
N ALA A 178 0.55 8.34 19.78
CA ALA A 178 1.87 8.98 19.80
C ALA A 178 2.99 8.03 19.34
N LEU A 179 2.94 6.75 19.74
CA LEU A 179 3.88 5.73 19.26
C LEU A 179 3.64 5.29 17.81
N LEU A 180 2.44 5.51 17.28
CA LEU A 180 2.13 5.30 15.86
C LEU A 180 2.64 6.48 15.04
N GLU A 181 2.54 7.70 15.56
CA GLU A 181 3.06 8.93 14.96
C GLU A 181 4.59 8.89 14.91
N ASP A 182 5.27 8.70 16.04
CA ASP A 182 6.73 8.71 16.09
C ASP A 182 7.33 7.30 16.29
N ASP A 183 8.13 6.85 15.32
CA ASP A 183 8.95 5.64 15.44
C ASP A 183 10.42 5.97 15.20
N SER A 184 11.29 5.49 16.08
CA SER A 184 12.72 5.80 16.04
C SER A 184 13.46 5.22 14.83
N VAL A 185 12.92 4.18 14.20
CA VAL A 185 13.55 3.52 13.04
C VAL A 185 12.85 3.91 11.74
N HIS A 186 11.53 4.04 11.77
CA HIS A 186 10.72 4.29 10.58
C HIS A 186 10.29 5.75 10.42
N GLY A 187 10.72 6.63 11.32
CA GLY A 187 10.41 8.06 11.29
C GLY A 187 8.96 8.37 11.67
N THR A 188 8.58 9.61 11.41
CA THR A 188 7.24 10.14 11.71
C THR A 188 6.23 9.71 10.65
N PHE A 189 5.09 9.20 11.10
CA PHE A 189 3.92 8.93 10.28
C PHE A 189 3.11 10.22 10.12
N LEU A 190 3.03 10.73 8.90
CA LEU A 190 2.44 12.03 8.57
C LEU A 190 0.90 11.99 8.49
N GLY A 191 0.26 11.24 9.39
CA GLY A 191 -1.19 11.11 9.44
C GLY A 191 -1.80 11.93 10.57
N ARG A 192 -2.97 12.52 10.32
CA ARG A 192 -3.80 13.13 11.37
C ARG A 192 -4.68 12.06 12.01
N TYR A 193 -4.76 12.07 13.33
CA TYR A 193 -5.70 11.24 14.07
C TYR A 193 -6.70 12.06 14.88
N GLU A 194 -7.90 11.51 15.04
CA GLU A 194 -8.96 12.02 15.91
C GLU A 194 -9.49 10.89 16.77
N ILE A 195 -9.71 11.14 18.06
CA ILE A 195 -10.23 10.15 19.01
C ILE A 195 -11.72 10.44 19.23
N ALA A 196 -12.58 9.42 19.10
CA ALA A 196 -13.99 9.57 19.41
C ALA A 196 -14.21 9.89 20.90
N GLU A 197 -15.22 10.71 21.22
CA GLU A 197 -15.51 11.13 22.60
C GLU A 197 -15.77 9.94 23.55
N ASP A 198 -16.43 8.90 23.04
CA ASP A 198 -16.74 7.67 23.75
C ASP A 198 -15.56 6.68 23.83
N LEU A 199 -14.41 7.06 23.26
CA LEU A 199 -13.17 6.26 23.17
C LEU A 199 -13.35 4.93 22.41
N SER A 200 -14.43 4.77 21.64
CA SER A 200 -14.74 3.53 20.90
C SER A 200 -13.87 3.36 19.66
N SER A 201 -13.33 4.44 19.12
CA SER A 201 -12.65 4.45 17.83
C SER A 201 -11.72 5.64 17.67
N VAL A 202 -10.84 5.51 16.69
CA VAL A 202 -9.97 6.57 16.20
C VAL A 202 -10.18 6.70 14.69
N VAL A 203 -10.08 7.93 14.18
CA VAL A 203 -10.07 8.19 12.73
C VAL A 203 -8.66 8.58 12.36
N ILE A 204 -8.01 7.84 11.46
CA ILE A 204 -6.65 8.13 10.98
C ILE A 204 -6.72 8.29 9.47
N ASN A 205 -6.38 9.48 8.94
CA ASN A 205 -6.46 9.79 7.51
C ASN A 205 -7.81 9.39 6.87
N GLY A 206 -8.92 9.66 7.57
CA GLY A 206 -10.28 9.31 7.13
C GLY A 206 -10.69 7.85 7.39
N SER A 207 -9.78 6.97 7.81
CA SER A 207 -10.10 5.59 8.18
C SER A 207 -10.55 5.50 9.64
N ARG A 208 -11.82 5.17 9.87
CA ARG A 208 -12.37 4.87 11.20
C ARG A 208 -11.97 3.45 11.63
N ILE A 209 -11.28 3.37 12.76
CA ILE A 209 -10.71 2.15 13.34
C ILE A 209 -11.26 2.00 14.76
N ALA A 210 -11.94 0.88 15.05
CA ALA A 210 -12.43 0.58 16.38
C ALA A 210 -11.28 0.27 17.34
N MET A 211 -11.33 0.83 18.53
CA MET A 211 -10.37 0.59 19.62
C MET A 211 -11.01 -0.39 20.61
N ILE A 212 -10.66 -1.67 20.49
CA ILE A 212 -11.28 -2.73 21.27
C ILE A 212 -10.37 -3.09 22.44
N PHE A 213 -10.89 -3.01 23.66
CA PHE A 213 -10.17 -3.42 24.86
C PHE A 213 -10.64 -4.79 25.33
N ALA A 214 -9.77 -5.79 25.25
CA ALA A 214 -10.09 -7.15 25.64
C ALA A 214 -8.88 -7.86 26.28
N SER A 215 -9.15 -8.77 27.22
CA SER A 215 -8.12 -9.56 27.89
C SER A 215 -7.88 -10.90 27.18
N SER A 216 -8.95 -11.49 26.63
CA SER A 216 -8.93 -12.73 25.86
C SER A 216 -9.61 -12.55 24.50
N PRO A 217 -9.18 -13.29 23.44
CA PRO A 217 -9.91 -13.35 22.17
C PRO A 217 -11.36 -13.81 22.33
N ALA A 218 -11.62 -14.72 23.29
CA ALA A 218 -12.95 -15.28 23.53
C ALA A 218 -14.00 -14.23 23.93
N ASP A 219 -13.56 -13.10 24.48
CA ASP A 219 -14.41 -12.02 24.99
C ASP A 219 -14.96 -11.12 23.87
N ILE A 220 -14.53 -11.32 22.63
CA ILE A 220 -14.80 -10.41 21.52
C ILE A 220 -15.80 -11.05 20.54
N ASP A 221 -16.84 -10.29 20.25
CA ASP A 221 -17.67 -10.43 19.06
C ASP A 221 -17.38 -9.22 18.17
N TYR A 222 -16.90 -9.43 16.94
CA TYR A 222 -16.55 -8.33 16.05
C TYR A 222 -17.76 -7.79 15.28
N THR A 223 -18.86 -8.54 15.21
CA THR A 223 -20.07 -8.14 14.49
C THR A 223 -20.74 -6.94 15.15
N GLN A 224 -20.60 -6.75 16.47
CA GLN A 224 -21.09 -5.57 17.18
C GLN A 224 -20.41 -4.26 16.71
N TYR A 225 -19.24 -4.36 16.05
CA TYR A 225 -18.51 -3.23 15.49
C TYR A 225 -18.72 -3.10 13.95
N GLY A 226 -19.67 -3.86 13.38
CA GLY A 226 -19.92 -3.89 11.94
C GLY A 226 -18.84 -4.63 11.12
N ILE A 227 -18.10 -5.53 11.76
CA ILE A 227 -17.04 -6.33 11.13
C ILE A 227 -17.54 -7.76 10.97
N HIS A 228 -17.69 -8.21 9.72
CA HIS A 228 -18.34 -9.49 9.42
C HIS A 228 -17.43 -10.54 8.77
N ASN A 229 -16.39 -10.15 8.03
CA ASN A 229 -15.49 -11.06 7.30
C ASN A 229 -14.04 -10.53 7.32
N ALA A 230 -13.51 -10.25 8.51
CA ALA A 230 -12.16 -9.71 8.63
C ALA A 230 -11.08 -10.80 8.61
N LEU A 231 -9.92 -10.43 8.08
CA LEU A 231 -8.64 -11.07 8.37
C LEU A 231 -8.12 -10.53 9.71
N LEU A 232 -7.86 -11.42 10.67
CA LEU A 232 -7.20 -11.06 11.92
C LEU A 232 -5.69 -11.33 11.82
N ILE A 233 -4.89 -10.36 12.25
CA ILE A 233 -3.44 -10.51 12.37
C ILE A 233 -3.10 -10.43 13.87
N ASP A 234 -2.75 -11.58 14.45
CA ASP A 234 -2.16 -11.61 15.79
C ASP A 234 -0.70 -11.19 15.71
N ASN A 235 -0.40 -10.04 16.31
CA ASN A 235 0.92 -9.46 16.40
C ASN A 235 1.40 -9.33 17.86
N THR A 236 0.74 -10.04 18.80
CA THR A 236 1.12 -10.11 20.21
C THR A 236 2.31 -11.04 20.45
N GLY A 237 2.46 -12.07 19.61
CA GLY A 237 3.49 -13.11 19.75
C GLY A 237 3.23 -14.10 20.90
N ILE A 238 2.04 -14.06 21.51
CA ILE A 238 1.61 -14.96 22.60
C ILE A 238 1.19 -16.31 22.01
N PHE A 239 0.32 -16.29 21.00
CA PHE A 239 -0.12 -17.50 20.30
C PHE A 239 0.87 -17.81 19.16
N ARG A 240 1.31 -19.07 19.07
CA ARG A 240 2.40 -19.47 18.16
C ARG A 240 2.10 -20.72 17.34
N ASP A 241 1.05 -21.43 17.72
CA ASP A 241 0.57 -22.62 17.04
C ASP A 241 -0.86 -22.40 16.53
N LYS A 242 -1.29 -23.34 15.68
CA LYS A 242 -2.62 -23.32 15.07
C LYS A 242 -3.72 -23.34 16.13
N ASP A 243 -3.55 -24.14 17.18
CA ASP A 243 -4.56 -24.30 18.22
C ASP A 243 -4.74 -23.01 19.04
N GLY A 244 -3.63 -22.37 19.42
CA GLY A 244 -3.64 -21.05 20.06
C GLY A 244 -4.28 -19.98 19.18
N LEU A 245 -3.92 -19.93 17.89
CA LEU A 245 -4.46 -18.95 16.94
C LEU A 245 -5.94 -19.19 16.63
N SER A 246 -6.42 -20.44 16.68
CA SER A 246 -7.82 -20.79 16.42
C SER A 246 -8.78 -20.12 17.42
N ASN A 247 -8.30 -19.70 18.59
CA ASN A 247 -9.08 -18.92 19.54
C ASN A 247 -9.54 -17.55 19.00
N HIS A 248 -8.87 -17.04 17.95
CA HIS A 248 -9.25 -15.79 17.29
C HIS A 248 -10.40 -15.93 16.29
N LEU A 249 -10.81 -17.16 15.95
CA LEU A 249 -11.98 -17.41 15.09
C LEU A 249 -13.27 -17.12 15.87
N ARG A 250 -13.54 -15.83 16.02
CA ARG A 250 -14.69 -15.25 16.69
C ARG A 250 -15.68 -14.70 15.66
N PRO A 251 -16.95 -14.47 16.03
CA PRO A 251 -17.91 -13.87 15.10
C PRO A 251 -17.34 -12.60 14.46
N GLY A 252 -17.37 -12.54 13.13
CA GLY A 252 -16.81 -11.44 12.34
C GLY A 252 -15.38 -11.63 11.83
N ILE A 253 -14.66 -12.65 12.29
CA ILE A 253 -13.34 -13.05 11.77
C ILE A 253 -13.48 -14.26 10.86
N GLU A 254 -12.96 -14.15 9.65
CA GLU A 254 -12.94 -15.24 8.68
C GLU A 254 -11.67 -16.09 8.79
N LYS A 255 -10.52 -15.44 9.02
CA LYS A 255 -9.21 -16.09 9.09
C LYS A 255 -8.21 -15.28 9.90
#